data_AF-A0AA40DWP4-F1
#
_entry.id   AF-A0AA40DWP4-F1
#
_cell.length_a   1.000
_cell.length_b   1.000
_cell.length_c   1.000
_cell.angle_alpha   90.00
_cell.angle_beta   90.00
_cell.angle_gamma   90.00
#
_symmetry.space_group_name_H-M   'P 1'
#
loop_
_entity.id
_entity.type
_entity.pdbx_description
1 polymer ?
#
loop_
_entity_poly.entity_id
_entity_poly.type
_entity_poly.pdbx_seq_one_letter_code
_entity_poly.pdbx_strand_id
1 'polypeptide(L)'
;MAKDNKPRFSRPQNLPAQKAAPTPETQKSRPPQQQQQQQQQQHQQPEPTEPEDVPDLSKLPDLTQGIPSTLEYETAGSSRSALSPVDDGGAPTSGGGRGKGELPASAYVSSSDRNRSWWARVMLAGFAAAAVGGTAYLGRDWEDGEVAKHPDQPNGWGLGLWWNRVRVRLGDNVTYYQDPAFDKLLPDLDPSFERPYTLCLSLEDLLVHSEWSREHGWRMAKRPGVDYFLRYLSQYYELVLFTSVPFAMAEPVLRKLDPYHFIMWPLGREATKYQDGEIVKDLSYLNRDLSKVIIIDTNAKHVRAQPENAIVVPKWTGDPNDKDLVALVPFLEFIHAMQYGDVRKIIKSFDGTDIPTEFARREALVRAEHNKRLETLGRKKQGGESGMTWLGKALGLKPSNLSLMVPPPGEESQQEAFLKDGKMLQDVVRERGMRNYLLMEEEIRKNGEKWLKEDAEMQEKAQREAMKNVQGFFTNWFKPADEAPIPEKPAPEKSA
;
A
#
# COMPACT_ATOMS: atom_id res chain seq x y z
N MET A 1 -0.30 36.49 47.56
CA MET A 1 -0.05 37.90 47.22
C MET A 1 0.71 37.89 45.89
N ALA A 2 0.07 38.02 44.72
CA ALA A 2 -0.74 39.12 44.19
C ALA A 2 0.13 40.34 43.76
N LYS A 3 0.43 40.39 42.45
CA LYS A 3 0.68 41.55 41.55
C LYS A 3 1.35 41.01 40.28
N ASP A 4 0.60 40.82 39.19
CA ASP A 4 0.27 41.83 38.17
C ASP A 4 1.46 42.22 37.29
N ASN A 5 1.49 41.67 36.07
CA ASN A 5 2.00 42.41 34.91
C ASN A 5 1.40 41.88 33.60
N LYS A 6 0.65 42.73 32.87
CA LYS A 6 0.09 42.43 31.55
C LYS A 6 1.03 42.92 30.44
N PRO A 7 1.21 42.20 29.32
CA PRO A 7 1.96 42.70 28.18
C PRO A 7 1.18 43.80 27.44
N ARG A 8 1.87 44.84 26.97
CA ARG A 8 1.31 45.89 26.10
C ARG A 8 1.60 45.58 24.63
N PHE A 9 0.58 45.71 23.78
CA PHE A 9 0.71 45.71 22.33
C PHE A 9 1.30 47.03 21.82
N SER A 10 2.11 46.98 20.76
CA SER A 10 2.54 48.14 19.96
C SER A 10 2.75 47.77 18.49
N ARG A 11 2.16 48.54 17.58
CA ARG A 11 2.31 48.47 16.11
C ARG A 11 2.44 49.93 15.56
N PRO A 12 2.74 50.20 14.28
CA PRO A 12 4.07 50.66 13.87
C PRO A 12 4.07 52.02 13.15
N GLN A 13 5.25 52.63 13.02
CA GLN A 13 5.57 53.81 12.19
C GLN A 13 7.10 53.83 12.03
N ASN A 14 7.77 54.33 11.00
CA ASN A 14 7.49 54.72 9.61
C ASN A 14 8.88 55.16 9.07
N LEU A 15 9.27 54.79 7.85
CA LEU A 15 10.55 55.19 7.23
C LEU A 15 10.30 55.98 5.94
N PRO A 16 10.91 57.16 5.75
CA PRO A 16 11.16 57.76 4.45
C PRO A 16 12.62 57.50 4.00
N ALA A 17 13.07 57.76 2.77
CA ALA A 17 12.46 57.79 1.43
C ALA A 17 13.60 58.13 0.45
N GLN A 18 13.62 57.59 -0.78
CA GLN A 18 14.25 58.27 -1.95
C GLN A 18 13.92 57.56 -3.28
N LYS A 19 13.80 58.36 -4.35
CA LYS A 19 13.57 57.95 -5.76
C LYS A 19 14.71 58.51 -6.62
N ALA A 20 15.17 57.77 -7.63
CA ALA A 20 15.37 58.24 -9.02
C ALA A 20 15.88 57.09 -9.93
N ALA A 21 15.48 57.11 -11.20
CA ALA A 21 16.02 56.31 -12.32
C ALA A 21 16.95 57.22 -13.18
N PRO A 22 17.58 56.83 -14.34
CA PRO A 22 17.04 55.98 -15.43
C PRO A 22 18.05 55.04 -16.17
N THR A 23 17.55 54.43 -17.26
CA THR A 23 18.20 53.55 -18.28
C THR A 23 19.28 54.26 -19.15
N PRO A 24 20.14 53.56 -19.93
CA PRO A 24 19.79 53.10 -21.29
C PRO A 24 20.48 51.79 -21.80
N GLU A 25 20.37 51.52 -23.11
CA GLU A 25 20.62 50.23 -23.80
C GLU A 25 21.96 50.10 -24.58
N THR A 26 22.13 48.92 -25.21
CA THR A 26 22.78 48.61 -26.52
C THR A 26 24.28 48.23 -26.69
N GLN A 27 24.43 46.98 -27.17
CA GLN A 27 25.21 46.51 -28.35
C GLN A 27 26.68 46.02 -28.29
N LYS A 28 26.83 44.80 -28.86
CA LYS A 28 27.92 44.25 -29.71
C LYS A 28 29.32 44.00 -29.12
N SER A 29 29.78 42.75 -29.17
CA SER A 29 30.65 42.25 -30.28
C SER A 29 30.99 40.74 -30.18
N ARG A 30 31.33 40.13 -31.34
CA ARG A 30 31.78 38.75 -31.64
C ARG A 30 33.02 38.90 -32.58
N PRO A 31 33.63 37.86 -33.18
CA PRO A 31 33.69 36.42 -32.86
C PRO A 31 35.16 36.04 -32.47
N PRO A 32 36.05 35.39 -33.27
CA PRO A 32 35.99 34.09 -33.96
C PRO A 32 37.19 33.12 -33.68
N GLN A 33 37.02 31.80 -33.94
CA GLN A 33 37.83 31.08 -34.95
C GLN A 33 37.25 29.69 -35.30
N GLN A 34 37.53 29.23 -36.53
CA GLN A 34 37.09 28.00 -37.18
C GLN A 34 38.31 27.15 -37.57
N GLN A 35 38.11 25.85 -37.90
CA GLN A 35 38.75 25.04 -38.99
C GLN A 35 38.85 23.53 -38.58
N GLN A 36 38.71 22.52 -39.47
CA GLN A 36 38.17 22.41 -40.84
C GLN A 36 38.09 20.92 -41.29
N GLN A 37 37.47 20.67 -42.47
CA GLN A 37 37.61 19.47 -43.35
C GLN A 37 36.92 18.15 -42.86
N GLN A 38 36.41 17.25 -43.72
CA GLN A 38 36.61 17.02 -45.17
C GLN A 38 35.34 16.43 -45.89
N GLN A 39 35.34 16.36 -47.23
CA GLN A 39 34.28 15.80 -48.12
C GLN A 39 34.61 14.33 -48.51
N GLN A 40 33.79 13.44 -49.12
CA GLN A 40 32.94 13.52 -50.34
C GLN A 40 31.96 12.31 -50.50
N GLN A 41 30.84 12.53 -51.22
CA GLN A 41 30.14 11.61 -52.20
C GLN A 41 29.66 10.19 -51.79
N GLN A 42 28.55 9.62 -52.30
CA GLN A 42 27.33 10.07 -53.01
C GLN A 42 26.35 8.87 -53.11
N HIS A 43 25.02 9.07 -52.98
CA HIS A 43 23.96 8.27 -53.64
C HIS A 43 22.66 9.10 -53.73
N GLN A 44 21.72 8.68 -54.59
CA GLN A 44 20.69 9.54 -55.22
C GLN A 44 19.34 9.63 -54.46
N GLN A 45 18.53 10.64 -54.83
CA GLN A 45 17.25 11.05 -54.19
C GLN A 45 16.03 10.17 -54.63
N PRO A 46 14.84 10.38 -54.02
CA PRO A 46 13.91 11.38 -54.58
C PRO A 46 13.09 12.22 -53.57
N GLU A 47 12.70 13.42 -54.05
CA GLU A 47 11.62 14.36 -53.66
C GLU A 47 11.41 14.90 -52.21
N PRO A 48 10.87 16.13 -52.06
CA PRO A 48 10.62 16.77 -50.76
C PRO A 48 9.16 16.67 -50.30
N THR A 49 8.94 16.29 -49.05
CA THR A 49 7.70 16.57 -48.31
C THR A 49 7.91 17.70 -47.30
N GLU A 50 6.85 18.48 -47.07
CA GLU A 50 6.85 19.70 -46.25
C GLU A 50 7.01 19.40 -44.74
N PRO A 51 7.55 20.34 -43.94
CA PRO A 51 7.61 20.19 -42.49
C PRO A 51 6.23 20.39 -41.84
N GLU A 52 5.89 19.56 -40.86
CA GLU A 52 4.60 19.63 -40.16
C GLU A 52 4.41 20.93 -39.35
N ASP A 53 3.19 21.49 -39.42
CA ASP A 53 2.79 22.68 -38.68
C ASP A 53 2.71 22.44 -37.17
N VAL A 54 3.43 23.26 -36.39
CA VAL A 54 3.14 23.45 -34.96
C VAL A 54 1.81 24.23 -34.83
N PRO A 55 0.81 23.73 -34.08
CA PRO A 55 -0.49 24.38 -33.99
C PRO A 55 -0.39 25.75 -33.30
N ASP A 56 -0.80 26.78 -34.03
CA ASP A 56 -0.77 28.19 -33.64
C ASP A 56 -1.77 28.49 -32.50
N LEU A 57 -1.28 28.46 -31.27
CA LEU A 57 -2.04 28.68 -30.03
C LEU A 57 -2.64 30.10 -29.91
N SER A 58 -2.30 31.04 -30.80
CA SER A 58 -2.83 32.42 -30.77
C SER A 58 -4.31 32.54 -31.18
N LYS A 59 -4.92 31.46 -31.69
CA LYS A 59 -6.30 31.42 -32.19
C LYS A 59 -7.33 30.80 -31.25
N LEU A 60 -6.93 30.40 -30.04
CA LEU A 60 -7.87 29.91 -29.03
C LEU A 60 -8.62 31.10 -28.37
N PRO A 61 -9.95 31.03 -28.20
CA PRO A 61 -10.71 32.07 -27.53
C PRO A 61 -10.35 32.14 -26.03
N ASP A 62 -10.36 33.34 -25.46
CA ASP A 62 -10.01 33.57 -24.05
C ASP A 62 -11.08 33.01 -23.11
N LEU A 63 -10.75 31.90 -22.45
CA LEU A 63 -11.62 31.17 -21.51
C LEU A 63 -11.69 31.81 -20.10
N THR A 64 -11.02 32.94 -19.85
CA THR A 64 -11.12 33.65 -18.57
C THR A 64 -12.44 34.42 -18.43
N GLN A 65 -13.14 34.69 -19.53
CA GLN A 65 -14.51 35.17 -19.54
C GLN A 65 -15.45 33.97 -19.34
N GLY A 66 -15.98 33.80 -18.12
CA GLY A 66 -16.93 32.74 -17.80
C GLY A 66 -18.20 32.82 -18.66
N ILE A 67 -18.76 31.66 -19.01
CA ILE A 67 -20.00 31.56 -19.80
C ILE A 67 -21.12 32.30 -19.03
N PRO A 68 -21.88 33.23 -19.67
CA PRO A 68 -22.95 33.95 -18.99
C PRO A 68 -24.03 33.00 -18.47
N SER A 69 -24.49 33.25 -17.24
CA SER A 69 -25.41 32.36 -16.53
C SER A 69 -26.81 32.37 -17.17
N THR A 70 -27.35 31.18 -17.48
CA THR A 70 -28.69 31.02 -18.07
C THR A 70 -29.83 31.44 -17.12
N LEU A 71 -29.54 31.72 -15.85
CA LEU A 71 -30.49 32.21 -14.84
C LEU A 71 -31.26 33.47 -15.29
N GLU A 72 -30.60 34.39 -16.00
CA GLU A 72 -31.25 35.62 -16.49
C GLU A 72 -32.26 35.32 -17.60
N TYR A 73 -31.98 34.33 -18.45
CA TYR A 73 -32.90 33.89 -19.51
C TYR A 73 -34.11 33.14 -18.94
N GLU A 74 -33.90 32.32 -17.91
CA GLU A 74 -34.99 31.61 -17.20
C GLU A 74 -35.90 32.57 -16.41
N THR A 75 -35.34 33.63 -15.81
CA THR A 75 -36.15 34.69 -15.17
C THR A 75 -36.88 35.57 -16.18
N ALA A 76 -36.29 35.86 -17.34
CA ALA A 76 -36.94 36.63 -18.41
C ALA A 76 -38.14 35.91 -19.06
N GLY A 77 -38.18 34.58 -19.03
CA GLY A 77 -39.31 33.78 -19.53
C GLY A 77 -40.57 33.79 -18.64
N SER A 78 -40.47 34.26 -17.39
CA SER A 78 -41.59 34.21 -16.42
C SER A 78 -42.47 35.46 -16.49
N SER A 79 -43.49 35.43 -17.35
CA SER A 79 -44.39 36.58 -17.50
C SER A 79 -45.41 36.71 -16.35
N ARG A 80 -45.30 37.83 -15.62
CA ARG A 80 -46.32 38.50 -14.77
C ARG A 80 -46.61 37.92 -13.37
N SER A 81 -45.94 38.49 -12.38
CA SER A 81 -46.65 39.25 -11.34
C SER A 81 -45.90 40.55 -11.05
N ALA A 82 -46.60 41.68 -11.00
CA ALA A 82 -45.97 43.00 -11.08
C ALA A 82 -45.55 43.55 -9.71
N LEU A 83 -44.25 43.80 -9.53
CA LEU A 83 -43.69 44.66 -8.49
C LEU A 83 -42.52 45.44 -9.07
N SER A 84 -42.72 46.74 -9.31
CA SER A 84 -41.67 47.65 -9.78
C SER A 84 -40.80 48.10 -8.61
N PRO A 85 -39.47 48.03 -8.68
CA PRO A 85 -38.61 48.79 -7.77
C PRO A 85 -38.70 50.28 -8.16
N VAL A 86 -39.03 51.14 -7.20
CA VAL A 86 -38.89 52.60 -7.39
C VAL A 86 -37.44 52.96 -7.06
N ASP A 87 -36.75 53.50 -8.06
CA ASP A 87 -35.42 54.08 -7.93
C ASP A 87 -35.53 55.45 -7.23
N ASP A 88 -34.89 55.60 -6.06
CA ASP A 88 -34.93 56.83 -5.26
C ASP A 88 -33.65 57.65 -5.51
N GLY A 89 -33.58 58.25 -6.71
CA GLY A 89 -32.57 59.23 -7.08
C GLY A 89 -32.79 60.55 -6.35
N GLY A 90 -31.88 60.90 -5.44
CA GLY A 90 -32.14 61.95 -4.44
C GLY A 90 -32.04 63.41 -4.91
N ALA A 91 -32.24 64.30 -3.93
CA ALA A 91 -32.13 65.77 -3.94
C ALA A 91 -33.44 66.54 -4.27
N PRO A 92 -33.65 67.75 -3.69
CA PRO A 92 -34.79 67.88 -2.78
C PRO A 92 -35.81 68.94 -3.19
N THR A 93 -37.09 68.71 -2.88
CA THR A 93 -38.12 69.76 -2.91
C THR A 93 -38.99 69.73 -1.65
N SER A 94 -39.38 70.92 -1.20
CA SER A 94 -40.11 71.15 0.05
C SER A 94 -41.61 70.86 -0.09
N GLY A 95 -42.16 70.01 0.78
CA GLY A 95 -43.61 69.81 0.90
C GLY A 95 -43.98 69.03 2.17
N GLY A 96 -44.47 69.72 3.19
CA GLY A 96 -44.83 69.09 4.46
C GLY A 96 -46.11 68.26 4.37
N GLY A 97 -46.08 67.00 4.82
CA GLY A 97 -47.23 66.09 4.75
C GLY A 97 -47.14 64.90 5.70
N ARG A 98 -47.54 65.11 6.97
CA ARG A 98 -47.90 64.10 8.00
C ARG A 98 -47.23 62.71 7.91
N GLY A 99 -46.30 62.45 8.83
CA GLY A 99 -45.76 61.11 9.08
C GLY A 99 -46.87 60.08 9.32
N LYS A 100 -46.91 59.07 8.46
CA LYS A 100 -47.76 57.88 8.58
C LYS A 100 -46.84 56.77 9.09
N GLY A 101 -47.04 56.34 10.34
CA GLY A 101 -46.07 55.50 11.05
C GLY A 101 -45.70 54.24 10.27
N GLU A 102 -44.39 54.00 10.14
CA GLU A 102 -43.86 52.72 9.70
C GLU A 102 -44.30 51.65 10.70
N LEU A 103 -45.18 50.74 10.26
CA LEU A 103 -45.45 49.53 11.01
C LEU A 103 -44.15 48.72 11.06
N PRO A 104 -43.79 48.12 12.20
CA PRO A 104 -42.54 47.38 12.32
C PRO A 104 -42.47 46.28 11.26
N ALA A 105 -41.27 45.98 10.74
CA ALA A 105 -41.05 45.04 9.64
C ALA A 105 -41.57 43.60 9.89
N SER A 106 -42.02 43.30 11.11
CA SER A 106 -42.74 42.08 11.50
C SER A 106 -44.26 42.10 11.22
N ALA A 107 -44.83 43.19 10.70
CA ALA A 107 -46.29 43.40 10.66
C ALA A 107 -47.02 42.78 9.45
N TYR A 108 -46.31 42.43 8.37
CA TYR A 108 -46.92 41.79 7.19
C TYR A 108 -46.11 40.59 6.72
N VAL A 109 -46.54 39.39 7.15
CA VAL A 109 -46.06 38.12 6.60
C VAL A 109 -47.02 37.71 5.47
N SER A 110 -46.50 37.54 4.25
CA SER A 110 -47.33 37.13 3.11
C SER A 110 -47.96 35.76 3.36
N SER A 111 -49.14 35.49 2.78
CA SER A 111 -49.78 34.17 2.88
C SER A 111 -48.91 33.06 2.28
N SER A 112 -48.15 33.37 1.23
CA SER A 112 -47.12 32.51 0.65
C SER A 112 -45.99 32.18 1.64
N ASP A 113 -45.46 33.15 2.37
CA ASP A 113 -44.37 32.90 3.33
C ASP A 113 -44.88 32.20 4.59
N ARG A 114 -46.13 32.46 5.00
CA ARG A 114 -46.79 31.68 6.06
C ARG A 114 -46.92 30.21 5.63
N ASN A 115 -47.36 29.93 4.41
CA ASN A 115 -47.45 28.56 3.86
C ASN A 115 -46.06 27.90 3.75
N ARG A 116 -45.06 28.61 3.21
CA ARG A 116 -43.66 28.13 3.15
C ARG A 116 -43.11 27.82 4.54
N SER A 117 -43.36 28.69 5.53
CA SER A 117 -42.90 28.47 6.92
C SER A 117 -43.61 27.29 7.60
N TRP A 118 -44.87 27.03 7.24
CA TRP A 118 -45.61 25.86 7.71
C TRP A 118 -45.03 24.58 7.12
N TRP A 119 -44.85 24.52 5.80
CA TRP A 119 -44.19 23.39 5.14
C TRP A 119 -42.76 23.17 5.63
N ALA A 120 -41.97 24.24 5.84
CA ALA A 120 -40.63 24.12 6.41
C ALA A 120 -40.64 23.52 7.82
N ARG A 121 -41.61 23.88 8.68
CA ARG A 121 -41.78 23.27 10.01
C ARG A 121 -42.23 21.81 9.91
N VAL A 122 -43.12 21.47 8.98
CA VAL A 122 -43.56 20.09 8.74
C VAL A 122 -42.38 19.22 8.25
N MET A 123 -41.58 19.71 7.30
CA MET A 123 -40.39 19.01 6.81
C MET A 123 -39.33 18.87 7.90
N LEU A 124 -39.09 19.90 8.72
CA LEU A 124 -38.17 19.83 9.85
C LEU A 124 -38.66 18.84 10.93
N ALA A 125 -39.96 18.80 11.23
CA ALA A 125 -40.54 17.83 12.14
C ALA A 125 -40.47 16.40 11.60
N GLY A 126 -40.71 16.20 10.30
CA GLY A 126 -40.53 14.92 9.61
C GLY A 126 -39.08 14.43 9.64
N PHE A 127 -38.12 15.32 9.38
CA PHE A 127 -36.69 15.02 9.49
C PHE A 127 -36.29 14.67 10.93
N ALA A 128 -36.78 15.42 11.92
CA ALA A 128 -36.52 15.12 13.34
C ALA A 128 -37.12 13.76 13.75
N ALA A 129 -38.34 13.43 13.30
CA ALA A 129 -38.96 12.13 13.53
C ALA A 129 -38.17 10.98 12.87
N ALA A 130 -37.71 11.19 11.63
CA ALA A 130 -36.85 10.23 10.92
C ALA A 130 -35.49 10.04 11.61
N ALA A 131 -34.87 11.11 12.12
CA ALA A 131 -33.62 11.03 12.87
C ALA A 131 -33.78 10.27 14.20
N VAL A 132 -34.87 10.51 14.94
CA VAL A 132 -35.18 9.77 16.17
C VAL A 132 -35.47 8.30 15.86
N GLY A 133 -36.28 8.00 14.83
CA GLY A 133 -36.58 6.64 14.40
C GLY A 133 -35.35 5.88 13.90
N GLY A 134 -34.48 6.52 13.12
CA GLY A 134 -33.21 5.97 12.67
C GLY A 134 -32.25 5.69 13.84
N THR A 135 -32.17 6.60 14.82
CA THR A 135 -31.36 6.38 16.03
C THR A 135 -31.91 5.23 16.87
N ALA A 136 -33.24 5.11 17.02
CA ALA A 136 -33.91 3.99 17.66
C ALA A 136 -33.56 2.65 16.98
N TYR A 137 -33.61 2.62 15.65
CA TYR A 137 -33.27 1.45 14.83
C TYR A 137 -31.78 1.05 14.94
N LEU A 138 -30.85 2.02 14.95
CA LEU A 138 -29.41 1.75 15.09
C LEU A 138 -29.02 1.08 16.41
N GLY A 139 -29.85 1.20 17.46
CA GLY A 139 -29.62 0.51 18.74
C GLY A 139 -30.28 -0.87 18.85
N ARG A 140 -30.82 -1.42 17.75
CA ARG A 140 -31.27 -2.83 17.68
C ARG A 140 -30.19 -3.79 18.20
N ASP A 141 -30.58 -4.96 18.66
CA ASP A 141 -29.61 -6.00 19.01
C ASP A 141 -28.82 -6.46 17.77
N TRP A 142 -27.67 -7.09 17.97
CA TRP A 142 -26.83 -7.65 16.91
C TRP A 142 -27.39 -8.96 16.39
N GLU A 143 -27.34 -9.16 15.07
CA GLU A 143 -27.67 -10.45 14.42
C GLU A 143 -26.51 -11.45 14.56
N ASP A 144 -26.76 -12.75 14.41
CA ASP A 144 -25.79 -13.82 14.72
C ASP A 144 -24.43 -13.68 14.02
N GLY A 145 -24.39 -13.08 12.81
CA GLY A 145 -23.16 -12.74 12.10
C GLY A 145 -22.49 -11.42 12.52
N GLU A 146 -23.25 -10.47 13.10
CA GLU A 146 -22.73 -9.22 13.66
C GLU A 146 -22.14 -9.45 15.07
N VAL A 147 -22.71 -10.36 15.86
CA VAL A 147 -22.23 -10.74 17.21
C VAL A 147 -20.77 -11.20 17.19
N ALA A 148 -20.35 -11.90 16.14
CA ALA A 148 -18.97 -12.36 15.99
C ALA A 148 -17.94 -11.21 15.80
N LYS A 149 -18.38 -10.04 15.32
CA LYS A 149 -17.52 -8.87 15.08
C LYS A 149 -17.36 -7.99 16.31
N HIS A 150 -18.38 -7.92 17.17
CA HIS A 150 -18.42 -7.09 18.38
C HIS A 150 -18.59 -7.94 19.67
N PRO A 151 -17.66 -8.86 19.99
CA PRO A 151 -17.78 -9.76 21.14
C PRO A 151 -17.70 -9.05 22.51
N ASP A 152 -17.29 -7.79 22.53
CA ASP A 152 -17.24 -6.90 23.68
C ASP A 152 -18.63 -6.32 24.07
N GLN A 153 -19.64 -6.44 23.20
CA GLN A 153 -20.95 -5.78 23.35
C GLN A 153 -22.12 -6.78 23.33
N PRO A 154 -22.52 -7.32 24.50
CA PRO A 154 -23.63 -8.27 24.57
C PRO A 154 -24.97 -7.65 24.17
N ASN A 155 -25.80 -8.46 23.51
CA ASN A 155 -27.22 -8.16 23.28
C ASN A 155 -27.98 -8.06 24.59
N GLY A 156 -28.98 -7.17 24.65
CA GLY A 156 -29.76 -6.98 25.86
C GLY A 156 -30.33 -5.58 26.04
N TRP A 157 -31.24 -5.48 27.00
CA TRP A 157 -32.01 -4.28 27.31
C TRP A 157 -31.29 -3.41 28.34
N GLY A 158 -30.92 -2.20 27.93
CA GLY A 158 -30.37 -1.17 28.81
C GLY A 158 -29.88 0.03 28.01
N LEU A 159 -30.21 1.26 28.45
CA LEU A 159 -29.92 2.49 27.69
C LEU A 159 -28.43 2.67 27.37
N GLY A 160 -27.53 2.24 28.26
CA GLY A 160 -26.09 2.28 28.03
C GLY A 160 -25.63 1.31 26.93
N LEU A 161 -26.14 0.07 26.93
CA LEU A 161 -25.83 -0.94 25.91
C LEU A 161 -26.42 -0.53 24.56
N TRP A 162 -27.69 -0.11 24.53
CA TRP A 162 -28.36 0.42 23.34
C TRP A 162 -27.58 1.61 22.74
N TRP A 163 -27.14 2.58 23.55
CA TRP A 163 -26.38 3.73 23.07
C TRP A 163 -24.95 3.37 22.62
N ASN A 164 -24.32 2.36 23.24
CA ASN A 164 -23.05 1.83 22.76
C ASN A 164 -23.21 1.22 21.36
N ARG A 165 -24.23 0.39 21.12
CA ARG A 165 -24.55 -0.15 19.79
C ARG A 165 -24.83 0.94 18.76
N VAL A 166 -25.57 1.99 19.13
CA VAL A 166 -25.77 3.18 18.28
C VAL A 166 -24.43 3.84 17.91
N ARG A 167 -23.54 4.10 18.89
CA ARG A 167 -22.22 4.68 18.60
C ARG A 167 -21.38 3.79 17.70
N VAL A 168 -21.37 2.47 17.94
CA VAL A 168 -20.57 1.53 17.17
C VAL A 168 -21.08 1.43 15.75
N ARG A 169 -22.39 1.27 15.49
CA ARG A 169 -22.92 1.29 14.12
C ARG A 169 -22.68 2.63 13.38
N LEU A 170 -22.69 3.76 14.09
CA LEU A 170 -22.28 5.05 13.51
C LEU A 170 -20.77 5.12 13.22
N GLY A 171 -19.93 4.46 14.01
CA GLY A 171 -18.49 4.30 13.79
C GLY A 171 -18.14 3.32 12.68
N ASP A 172 -18.86 2.21 12.55
CA ASP A 172 -18.63 1.15 11.56
C ASP A 172 -18.70 1.66 10.11
N ASN A 173 -19.52 2.69 9.86
CA ASN A 173 -19.57 3.40 8.58
C ASN A 173 -18.26 4.14 8.23
N VAL A 174 -17.43 4.44 9.23
CA VAL A 174 -16.08 5.01 9.08
C VAL A 174 -15.03 3.90 9.08
N THR A 175 -15.24 2.80 9.81
CA THR A 175 -14.33 1.64 9.88
C THR A 175 -14.02 1.06 8.50
N TYR A 176 -14.98 1.04 7.56
CA TYR A 176 -14.75 0.64 6.16
C TYR A 176 -13.61 1.42 5.45
N TYR A 177 -13.32 2.65 5.87
CA TYR A 177 -12.23 3.47 5.33
C TYR A 177 -10.93 3.41 6.14
N GLN A 178 -10.93 2.71 7.28
CA GLN A 178 -9.80 2.64 8.21
C GLN A 178 -9.20 1.23 8.29
N ASP A 179 -10.03 0.20 8.22
CA ASP A 179 -9.60 -1.20 8.26
C ASP A 179 -9.26 -1.73 6.87
N PRO A 180 -8.38 -2.75 6.77
CA PRO A 180 -8.01 -3.36 5.49
C PRO A 180 -9.23 -4.00 4.81
N ALA A 181 -9.16 -4.15 3.49
CA ALA A 181 -10.27 -4.66 2.68
C ALA A 181 -10.74 -6.11 3.03
N PHE A 182 -9.95 -6.87 3.79
CA PHE A 182 -10.24 -8.26 4.17
C PHE A 182 -9.86 -8.54 5.63
N ASP A 183 -10.72 -9.29 6.34
CA ASP A 183 -10.48 -9.74 7.73
C ASP A 183 -9.24 -10.65 7.83
N LYS A 184 -8.96 -11.44 6.78
CA LYS A 184 -7.72 -12.21 6.58
C LYS A 184 -7.09 -11.78 5.26
N LEU A 185 -5.85 -11.27 5.30
CA LEU A 185 -5.10 -10.83 4.12
C LEU A 185 -4.51 -12.00 3.32
N LEU A 186 -4.13 -13.10 4.00
CA LEU A 186 -3.58 -14.30 3.38
C LEU A 186 -4.51 -15.50 3.60
N PRO A 187 -4.62 -16.42 2.63
CA PRO A 187 -5.36 -17.67 2.82
C PRO A 187 -4.72 -18.54 3.91
N ASP A 188 -5.48 -19.53 4.38
CA ASP A 188 -4.99 -20.56 5.29
C ASP A 188 -3.91 -21.41 4.61
N LEU A 189 -2.90 -21.82 5.37
CA LEU A 189 -1.74 -22.55 4.86
C LEU A 189 -2.10 -24.00 4.49
N ASP A 190 -1.71 -24.43 3.29
CA ASP A 190 -1.72 -25.85 2.92
C ASP A 190 -0.46 -26.53 3.51
N PRO A 191 -0.61 -27.66 4.26
CA PRO A 191 0.51 -28.39 4.84
C PRO A 191 1.61 -28.82 3.84
N SER A 192 1.29 -28.94 2.55
CA SER A 192 2.25 -29.28 1.50
C SER A 192 3.14 -28.10 1.06
N PHE A 193 2.75 -26.86 1.38
CA PHE A 193 3.45 -25.63 0.97
C PHE A 193 3.95 -24.78 2.14
N GLU A 194 3.77 -25.24 3.40
CA GLU A 194 4.18 -24.51 4.59
C GLU A 194 5.69 -24.21 4.60
N ARG A 195 6.05 -22.93 4.53
CA ARG A 195 7.38 -22.43 4.90
C ARG A 195 7.36 -22.12 6.40
N PRO A 196 8.45 -22.41 7.15
CA PRO A 196 8.45 -22.29 8.61
C PRO A 196 8.36 -20.84 9.14
N TYR A 197 8.63 -19.85 8.28
CA TYR A 197 8.61 -18.43 8.61
C TYR A 197 8.04 -17.62 7.44
N THR A 198 7.41 -16.48 7.75
CA THR A 198 6.89 -15.52 6.76
C THR A 198 7.71 -14.24 6.80
N LEU A 199 8.17 -13.76 5.64
CA LEU A 199 8.96 -12.55 5.50
C LEU A 199 8.19 -11.51 4.68
N CYS A 200 7.72 -10.46 5.35
CA CYS A 200 7.04 -9.33 4.76
C CYS A 200 8.05 -8.26 4.31
N LEU A 201 7.96 -7.81 3.06
CA LEU A 201 8.90 -6.86 2.46
C LEU A 201 8.16 -5.62 1.94
N SER A 202 8.63 -4.42 2.29
CA SER A 202 8.19 -3.19 1.62
C SER A 202 8.69 -3.11 0.18
N LEU A 203 8.00 -2.37 -0.70
CA LEU A 203 8.45 -2.14 -2.08
C LEU A 203 9.31 -0.87 -2.19
N GLU A 204 8.72 0.26 -1.79
CA GLU A 204 9.30 1.61 -1.90
C GLU A 204 10.50 1.79 -0.97
N ASP A 205 11.58 2.34 -1.52
CA ASP A 205 12.88 2.59 -0.88
C ASP A 205 13.57 1.35 -0.28
N LEU A 206 12.96 0.16 -0.34
CA LEU A 206 13.54 -1.11 0.12
C LEU A 206 14.10 -1.93 -1.05
N LEU A 207 13.26 -2.22 -2.05
CA LEU A 207 13.59 -3.05 -3.22
C LEU A 207 13.74 -2.20 -4.49
N VAL A 208 12.94 -1.15 -4.62
CA VAL A 208 12.99 -0.19 -5.73
C VAL A 208 12.94 1.22 -5.19
N HIS A 209 13.64 2.14 -5.87
CA HIS A 209 13.55 3.57 -5.60
C HIS A 209 12.99 4.25 -6.85
N SER A 210 12.02 5.14 -6.67
CA SER A 210 11.35 5.86 -7.74
C SER A 210 11.67 7.36 -7.66
N GLU A 211 12.24 7.90 -8.72
CA GLU A 211 12.58 9.31 -8.84
C GLU A 211 11.73 9.95 -9.95
N TRP A 212 11.29 11.19 -9.75
CA TRP A 212 10.64 11.98 -10.79
C TRP A 212 11.54 13.13 -11.23
N SER A 213 11.75 13.25 -12.54
CA SER A 213 12.48 14.35 -13.16
C SER A 213 11.63 15.04 -14.24
N ARG A 214 11.85 16.35 -14.47
CA ARG A 214 11.11 17.10 -15.49
C ARG A 214 11.34 16.61 -16.91
N GLU A 215 12.57 16.19 -17.21
CA GLU A 215 12.98 15.79 -18.57
C GLU A 215 12.55 14.36 -18.92
N HIS A 216 12.48 13.47 -17.93
CA HIS A 216 12.32 12.02 -18.15
C HIS A 216 11.14 11.41 -17.41
N GLY A 217 10.35 12.21 -16.69
CA GLY A 217 9.23 11.76 -15.87
C GLY A 217 9.65 10.84 -14.73
N TRP A 218 8.78 9.87 -14.42
CA TRP A 218 9.03 8.84 -13.42
C TRP A 218 10.02 7.80 -13.94
N ARG A 219 11.12 7.61 -13.20
CA ARG A 219 12.09 6.52 -13.37
C ARG A 219 12.09 5.66 -12.11
N MET A 220 12.38 4.37 -12.28
CA MET A 220 12.56 3.43 -11.17
C MET A 220 13.92 2.74 -11.30
N ALA A 221 14.69 2.77 -10.22
CA ALA A 221 15.90 1.99 -10.07
C ALA A 221 15.60 0.74 -9.24
N LYS A 222 16.24 -0.39 -9.59
CA LYS A 222 16.21 -1.62 -8.79
C LYS A 222 17.41 -1.64 -7.85
N ARG A 223 17.20 -1.94 -6.57
CA ARG A 223 18.29 -1.99 -5.60
C ARG A 223 19.29 -3.12 -5.93
N PRO A 224 20.60 -2.89 -5.81
CA PRO A 224 21.60 -3.93 -6.00
C PRO A 224 21.29 -5.17 -5.16
N GLY A 225 21.41 -6.35 -5.76
CA GLY A 225 21.22 -7.63 -5.06
C GLY A 225 19.78 -8.05 -4.77
N VAL A 226 18.74 -7.30 -5.16
CA VAL A 226 17.33 -7.70 -4.95
C VAL A 226 17.00 -9.08 -5.55
N ASP A 227 17.46 -9.36 -6.77
CA ASP A 227 17.19 -10.65 -7.42
C ASP A 227 17.76 -11.82 -6.60
N TYR A 228 18.98 -11.67 -6.11
CA TYR A 228 19.63 -12.64 -5.22
C TYR A 228 18.90 -12.75 -3.88
N PHE A 229 18.56 -11.63 -3.26
CA PHE A 229 17.83 -11.58 -1.98
C PHE A 229 16.50 -12.35 -2.06
N LEU A 230 15.67 -12.09 -3.07
CA LEU A 230 14.39 -12.77 -3.25
C LEU A 230 14.56 -14.26 -3.58
N ARG A 231 15.42 -14.62 -4.54
CA ARG A 231 15.63 -16.01 -4.98
C ARG A 231 16.32 -16.89 -3.94
N TYR A 232 17.17 -16.29 -3.10
CA TYR A 232 17.82 -17.02 -2.01
C TYR A 232 16.86 -17.24 -0.84
N LEU A 233 16.09 -16.23 -0.44
CA LEU A 233 15.21 -16.32 0.73
C LEU A 233 13.89 -17.06 0.48
N SER A 234 13.39 -17.15 -0.76
CA SER A 234 12.19 -17.93 -1.12
C SER A 234 12.30 -19.44 -0.82
N GLN A 235 13.53 -19.94 -0.65
CA GLN A 235 13.82 -21.30 -0.22
C GLN A 235 13.49 -21.54 1.26
N TYR A 236 13.54 -20.47 2.07
CA TYR A 236 13.50 -20.52 3.54
C TYR A 236 12.24 -19.87 4.14
N TYR A 237 11.70 -18.86 3.46
CA TYR A 237 10.61 -17.99 3.91
C TYR A 237 9.46 -17.98 2.89
N GLU A 238 8.23 -17.87 3.39
CA GLU A 238 7.11 -17.37 2.59
C GLU A 238 7.33 -15.87 2.37
N LEU A 239 7.60 -15.46 1.13
CA LEU A 239 7.80 -14.05 0.78
C LEU A 239 6.46 -13.37 0.51
N VAL A 240 6.18 -12.32 1.29
CA VAL A 240 4.98 -11.48 1.16
C VAL A 240 5.44 -10.06 0.84
N LEU A 241 5.03 -9.50 -0.29
CA LEU A 241 5.25 -8.07 -0.54
C LEU A 241 4.13 -7.30 0.15
N PHE A 242 4.46 -6.39 1.06
CA PHE A 242 3.49 -5.55 1.75
C PHE A 242 3.85 -4.08 1.54
N THR A 243 3.21 -3.43 0.57
CA THR A 243 3.57 -2.07 0.12
C THR A 243 2.57 -1.01 0.56
N SER A 244 3.06 0.22 0.76
CA SER A 244 2.27 1.44 0.95
C SER A 244 1.66 1.98 -0.36
N VAL A 245 1.96 1.38 -1.50
CA VAL A 245 1.48 1.78 -2.84
C VAL A 245 0.16 1.07 -3.17
N PRO A 246 -0.85 1.74 -3.78
CA PRO A 246 -2.02 1.05 -4.32
C PRO A 246 -1.63 -0.08 -5.27
N PHE A 247 -2.29 -1.25 -5.16
CA PHE A 247 -1.88 -2.45 -5.88
C PHE A 247 -1.77 -2.22 -7.41
N ALA A 248 -2.71 -1.48 -8.00
CA ALA A 248 -2.71 -1.14 -9.43
C ALA A 248 -1.44 -0.41 -9.94
N MET A 249 -0.72 0.29 -9.06
CA MET A 249 0.54 0.96 -9.38
C MET A 249 1.76 0.08 -9.07
N ALA A 250 1.65 -0.83 -8.10
CA ALA A 250 2.71 -1.75 -7.72
C ALA A 250 2.81 -2.97 -8.66
N GLU A 251 1.68 -3.46 -9.17
CA GLU A 251 1.61 -4.68 -9.98
C GLU A 251 2.51 -4.65 -11.25
N PRO A 252 2.56 -3.57 -12.06
CA PRO A 252 3.44 -3.53 -13.24
C PRO A 252 4.93 -3.47 -12.89
N VAL A 253 5.25 -3.02 -11.67
CA VAL A 253 6.63 -3.01 -11.12
C VAL A 253 6.98 -4.41 -10.65
N LEU A 254 6.09 -5.05 -9.90
CA LEU A 254 6.27 -6.42 -9.41
C LEU A 254 6.46 -7.41 -10.55
N ARG A 255 5.62 -7.38 -11.60
CA ARG A 255 5.76 -8.25 -12.79
C ARG A 255 7.12 -8.12 -13.50
N LYS A 256 7.83 -7.00 -13.32
CA LYS A 256 9.19 -6.79 -13.86
C LYS A 256 10.31 -7.11 -12.86
N LEU A 257 10.03 -6.97 -11.57
CA LEU A 257 10.97 -7.24 -10.48
C LEU A 257 11.10 -8.74 -10.22
N ASP A 258 9.96 -9.44 -10.24
CA ASP A 258 9.83 -10.86 -9.96
C ASP A 258 9.01 -11.56 -11.06
N PRO A 259 9.64 -11.82 -12.23
CA PRO A 259 8.97 -12.46 -13.36
C PRO A 259 8.70 -13.97 -13.17
N TYR A 260 9.11 -14.55 -12.04
CA TYR A 260 8.95 -15.99 -11.74
C TYR A 260 8.10 -16.25 -10.48
N HIS A 261 7.47 -15.20 -9.92
CA HIS A 261 6.55 -15.26 -8.78
C HIS A 261 7.15 -15.92 -7.52
N PHE A 262 8.39 -15.57 -7.16
CA PHE A 262 9.00 -15.93 -5.86
C PHE A 262 8.31 -15.29 -4.65
N ILE A 263 7.72 -14.11 -4.85
CA ILE A 263 6.82 -13.43 -3.92
C ILE A 263 5.44 -14.09 -4.05
N MET A 264 5.04 -14.87 -3.05
CA MET A 264 3.79 -15.63 -3.09
C MET A 264 2.55 -14.73 -2.99
N TRP A 265 2.63 -13.67 -2.19
CA TRP A 265 1.48 -12.80 -1.88
C TRP A 265 1.85 -11.32 -1.98
N PRO A 266 1.33 -10.59 -2.98
CA PRO A 266 1.50 -9.16 -3.09
C PRO A 266 0.30 -8.38 -2.52
N LEU A 267 0.54 -7.66 -1.42
CA LEU A 267 -0.40 -6.82 -0.69
C LEU A 267 -0.13 -5.34 -0.96
N GLY A 268 -1.09 -4.65 -1.55
CA GLY A 268 -1.07 -3.20 -1.78
C GLY A 268 -1.53 -2.37 -0.58
N ARG A 269 -1.67 -1.05 -0.78
CA ARG A 269 -2.24 -0.11 0.19
C ARG A 269 -3.62 -0.55 0.70
N GLU A 270 -4.39 -1.23 -0.13
CA GLU A 270 -5.72 -1.76 0.15
C GLU A 270 -5.74 -2.79 1.31
N ALA A 271 -4.57 -3.37 1.62
CA ALA A 271 -4.35 -4.27 2.75
C ALA A 271 -3.79 -3.57 4.00
N THR A 272 -3.60 -2.25 3.98
CA THR A 272 -3.09 -1.47 5.12
C THR A 272 -4.22 -0.84 5.93
N LYS A 273 -4.00 -0.65 7.23
CA LYS A 273 -4.89 0.07 8.13
C LYS A 273 -4.54 1.56 8.12
N TYR A 274 -5.53 2.45 8.10
CA TYR A 274 -5.33 3.90 8.20
C TYR A 274 -5.73 4.40 9.58
N GLN A 275 -4.76 4.87 10.38
CA GLN A 275 -4.97 5.22 11.78
C GLN A 275 -4.15 6.48 12.15
N ASP A 276 -4.79 7.42 12.83
CA ASP A 276 -4.21 8.71 13.27
C ASP A 276 -3.52 9.53 12.16
N GLY A 277 -4.04 9.42 10.92
CA GLY A 277 -3.50 10.11 9.76
C GLY A 277 -2.37 9.37 9.03
N GLU A 278 -1.98 8.18 9.51
CA GLU A 278 -0.84 7.41 9.00
C GLU A 278 -1.25 6.03 8.49
N ILE A 279 -0.45 5.48 7.58
CA ILE A 279 -0.60 4.12 7.05
C ILE A 279 0.14 3.14 7.98
N VAL A 280 -0.56 2.09 8.41
CA VAL A 280 -0.06 1.04 9.30
C VAL A 280 -0.23 -0.33 8.63
N LYS A 281 0.85 -1.10 8.57
CA LYS A 281 0.92 -2.48 8.09
C LYS A 281 0.74 -3.40 9.29
N ASP A 282 -0.51 -3.65 9.65
CA ASP A 282 -0.86 -4.47 10.80
C ASP A 282 -0.70 -5.96 10.47
N LEU A 283 0.25 -6.62 11.15
CA LEU A 283 0.60 -8.02 10.90
C LEU A 283 -0.46 -9.00 11.43
N SER A 284 -1.37 -8.58 12.33
CA SER A 284 -2.39 -9.50 12.87
C SER A 284 -3.37 -9.99 11.80
N TYR A 285 -3.61 -9.19 10.77
CA TYR A 285 -4.50 -9.53 9.65
C TYR A 285 -3.84 -10.48 8.63
N LEU A 286 -2.53 -10.75 8.73
CA LEU A 286 -1.84 -11.67 7.81
C LEU A 286 -2.23 -13.15 7.97
N ASN A 287 -2.99 -13.53 8.99
CA ASN A 287 -3.39 -14.93 9.22
C ASN A 287 -2.15 -15.86 9.33
N ARG A 288 -1.14 -15.42 10.07
CA ARG A 288 0.13 -16.12 10.37
C ARG A 288 0.49 -15.94 11.85
N ASP A 289 1.26 -16.87 12.40
CA ASP A 289 1.75 -16.76 13.78
C ASP A 289 2.84 -15.68 13.87
N LEU A 290 2.57 -14.62 14.64
CA LEU A 290 3.51 -13.52 14.90
C LEU A 290 4.83 -13.97 15.56
N SER A 291 4.93 -15.17 16.13
CA SER A 291 6.22 -15.72 16.58
C SER A 291 7.17 -16.06 15.42
N LYS A 292 6.65 -16.18 14.19
CA LYS A 292 7.34 -16.61 12.96
C LYS A 292 7.29 -15.59 11.81
N VAL A 293 6.68 -14.43 12.01
CA VAL A 293 6.59 -13.35 11.01
C VAL A 293 7.71 -12.32 11.23
N ILE A 294 8.38 -11.90 10.17
CA ILE A 294 9.35 -10.79 10.17
C ILE A 294 8.89 -9.78 9.12
N ILE A 295 8.86 -8.48 9.44
CA ILE A 295 8.64 -7.42 8.46
C ILE A 295 9.89 -6.55 8.29
N ILE A 296 10.29 -6.30 7.04
CA ILE A 296 11.35 -5.37 6.67
C ILE A 296 10.71 -4.16 6.00
N ASP A 297 10.91 -2.98 6.59
CA ASP A 297 10.36 -1.71 6.12
C ASP A 297 11.40 -0.59 6.23
N THR A 298 11.17 0.52 5.53
CA THR A 298 12.01 1.72 5.58
C THR A 298 11.43 2.82 6.47
N ASN A 299 10.21 2.63 6.99
CA ASN A 299 9.52 3.61 7.80
C ASN A 299 8.93 2.96 9.07
N ALA A 300 9.45 3.36 10.24
CA ALA A 300 8.97 2.89 11.54
C ALA A 300 7.46 3.12 11.78
N LYS A 301 6.86 4.11 11.11
CA LYS A 301 5.41 4.39 11.21
C LYS A 301 4.55 3.28 10.64
N HIS A 302 5.00 2.63 9.55
CA HIS A 302 4.27 1.53 8.94
C HIS A 302 4.16 0.33 9.89
N VAL A 303 5.21 0.06 10.65
CA VAL A 303 5.33 -1.12 11.53
C VAL A 303 4.93 -0.85 12.99
N ARG A 304 4.31 0.30 13.27
CA ARG A 304 4.03 0.77 14.65
C ARG A 304 3.09 -0.14 15.45
N ALA A 305 2.34 -1.03 14.80
CA ALA A 305 1.45 -1.99 15.45
C ALA A 305 2.19 -3.20 16.06
N GLN A 306 3.30 -3.64 15.44
CA GLN A 306 4.15 -4.75 15.92
C GLN A 306 5.64 -4.42 15.72
N PRO A 307 6.19 -3.43 16.44
CA PRO A 307 7.59 -3.03 16.29
C PRO A 307 8.58 -4.16 16.64
N GLU A 308 8.19 -5.12 17.49
CA GLU A 308 9.03 -6.26 17.88
C GLU A 308 9.23 -7.32 16.77
N ASN A 309 8.41 -7.28 15.72
CA ASN A 309 8.52 -8.10 14.52
C ASN A 309 9.26 -7.39 13.38
N ALA A 310 9.64 -6.12 13.58
CA ALA A 310 10.09 -5.25 12.51
C ALA A 310 11.61 -5.05 12.48
N ILE A 311 12.15 -5.04 11.27
CA ILE A 311 13.51 -4.62 10.95
C ILE A 311 13.39 -3.35 10.11
N VAL A 312 13.62 -2.20 10.74
CA VAL A 312 13.57 -0.90 10.05
C VAL A 312 14.95 -0.60 9.48
N VAL A 313 15.06 -0.56 8.15
CA VAL A 313 16.31 -0.29 7.43
C VAL A 313 16.33 1.15 6.89
N PRO A 314 17.50 1.77 6.66
CA PRO A 314 17.56 3.05 5.97
C PRO A 314 16.93 2.97 4.57
N LYS A 315 16.27 4.07 4.17
CA LYS A 315 15.75 4.27 2.81
C LYS A 315 16.89 4.26 1.79
N TRP A 316 16.78 3.41 0.78
CA TRP A 316 17.73 3.40 -0.34
C TRP A 316 17.43 4.55 -1.30
N THR A 317 18.45 5.38 -1.58
CA THR A 317 18.35 6.60 -2.40
C THR A 317 18.83 6.41 -3.84
N GLY A 318 18.86 5.16 -4.33
CA GLY A 318 19.32 4.86 -5.69
C GLY A 318 20.83 4.59 -5.88
N ASP A 319 21.64 4.54 -4.80
CA ASP A 319 23.09 4.26 -4.94
C ASP A 319 23.35 2.83 -5.46
N PRO A 320 24.04 2.65 -6.61
CA PRO A 320 24.37 1.34 -7.16
C PRO A 320 25.42 0.56 -6.34
N ASN A 321 26.08 1.17 -5.36
CA ASN A 321 27.07 0.53 -4.49
C ASN A 321 26.50 0.04 -3.15
N ASP A 322 25.20 0.24 -2.92
CA ASP A 322 24.47 -0.27 -1.75
C ASP A 322 24.65 -1.79 -1.60
N LYS A 323 24.88 -2.24 -0.36
CA LYS A 323 25.03 -3.66 -0.02
C LYS A 323 24.14 -4.08 1.16
N ASP A 324 23.40 -3.16 1.75
CA ASP A 324 22.71 -3.35 3.03
C ASP A 324 21.65 -4.45 2.93
N LEU A 325 20.94 -4.51 1.80
CA LEU A 325 19.95 -5.57 1.54
C LEU A 325 20.62 -6.96 1.49
N VAL A 326 21.78 -7.09 0.85
CA VAL A 326 22.53 -8.35 0.78
C VAL A 326 23.17 -8.68 2.14
N ALA A 327 23.56 -7.67 2.91
CA ALA A 327 24.16 -7.82 4.24
C ALA A 327 23.17 -8.36 5.29
N LEU A 328 21.85 -8.23 5.06
CA LEU A 328 20.81 -8.86 5.89
C LEU A 328 20.62 -10.36 5.62
N VAL A 329 21.05 -10.88 4.47
CA VAL A 329 20.82 -12.30 4.10
C VAL A 329 21.40 -13.28 5.12
N PRO A 330 22.65 -13.16 5.61
CA PRO A 330 23.20 -14.09 6.59
C PRO A 330 22.45 -14.12 7.93
N PHE A 331 21.87 -12.99 8.34
CA PHE A 331 21.06 -12.90 9.56
C PHE A 331 19.72 -13.63 9.40
N LEU A 332 19.04 -13.43 8.26
CA LEU A 332 17.78 -14.12 7.95
C LEU A 332 18.00 -15.62 7.71
N GLU A 333 19.09 -16.01 7.05
CA GLU A 333 19.52 -17.40 6.89
C GLU A 333 19.75 -18.05 8.27
N PHE A 334 20.43 -17.36 9.20
CA PHE A 334 20.69 -17.85 10.55
C PHE A 334 19.42 -18.09 11.38
N ILE A 335 18.40 -17.23 11.27
CA ILE A 335 17.12 -17.44 11.95
C ILE A 335 16.47 -18.76 11.50
N HIS A 336 16.46 -19.03 10.19
CA HIS A 336 15.96 -20.28 9.65
C HIS A 336 16.83 -21.48 10.08
N ALA A 337 18.16 -21.36 9.93
CA ALA A 337 19.12 -22.43 10.21
C ALA A 337 19.07 -22.95 11.65
N MET A 338 18.79 -22.07 12.62
CA MET A 338 18.70 -22.42 14.04
C MET A 338 17.27 -22.76 14.51
N GLN A 339 16.27 -22.66 13.62
CA GLN A 339 14.87 -23.03 13.90
C GLN A 339 14.30 -22.40 15.20
N TYR A 340 14.51 -21.09 15.39
CA TYR A 340 14.02 -20.39 16.56
C TYR A 340 12.49 -20.30 16.64
N GLY A 341 11.90 -20.83 17.71
CA GLY A 341 10.44 -20.78 17.93
C GLY A 341 9.83 -19.40 18.24
N ASP A 342 10.61 -18.32 18.32
CA ASP A 342 10.08 -16.94 18.43
C ASP A 342 11.13 -15.92 17.93
N VAL A 343 10.91 -15.35 16.75
CA VAL A 343 11.86 -14.43 16.08
C VAL A 343 12.03 -13.10 16.81
N ARG A 344 10.99 -12.64 17.54
CA ARG A 344 10.96 -11.33 18.20
C ARG A 344 12.03 -11.19 19.28
N LYS A 345 12.36 -12.30 19.95
CA LYS A 345 13.44 -12.37 20.96
C LYS A 345 14.81 -12.13 20.35
N ILE A 346 15.02 -12.55 19.10
CA ILE A 346 16.27 -12.39 18.37
C ILE A 346 16.39 -10.95 17.89
N ILE A 347 15.35 -10.44 17.21
CA ILE A 347 15.28 -9.05 16.71
C ILE A 347 15.58 -8.08 17.85
N LYS A 348 14.91 -8.26 19.00
CA LYS A 348 15.14 -7.48 20.22
C LYS A 348 16.58 -7.55 20.77
N SER A 349 17.34 -8.60 20.47
CA SER A 349 18.76 -8.71 20.87
C SER A 349 19.73 -7.90 20.01
N PHE A 350 19.24 -7.27 18.93
CA PHE A 350 19.97 -6.33 18.07
C PHE A 350 19.37 -4.91 18.12
N ASP A 351 18.40 -4.65 19.00
CA ASP A 351 17.77 -3.34 19.15
C ASP A 351 18.82 -2.25 19.47
N GLY A 352 18.68 -1.09 18.82
CA GLY A 352 19.66 0.00 18.87
C GLY A 352 21.00 -0.25 18.16
N THR A 353 21.16 -1.35 17.41
CA THR A 353 22.39 -1.66 16.66
C THR A 353 22.14 -1.96 15.19
N ASP A 354 23.15 -1.75 14.34
CA ASP A 354 23.09 -2.18 12.94
C ASP A 354 23.18 -3.72 12.86
N ILE A 355 22.09 -4.35 12.41
CA ILE A 355 21.95 -5.81 12.45
C ILE A 355 23.04 -6.52 11.64
N PRO A 356 23.34 -6.16 10.37
CA PRO A 356 24.40 -6.82 9.60
C PRO A 356 25.78 -6.71 10.27
N THR A 357 26.16 -5.53 10.74
CA THR A 357 27.48 -5.30 11.35
C THR A 357 27.65 -6.07 12.66
N GLU A 358 26.67 -6.00 13.57
CA GLU A 358 26.74 -6.75 14.84
C GLU A 358 26.55 -8.26 14.63
N PHE A 359 25.78 -8.69 13.64
CA PHE A 359 25.68 -10.12 13.30
C PHE A 359 27.02 -10.66 12.80
N ALA A 360 27.66 -10.00 11.84
CA ALA A 360 28.98 -10.39 11.33
C ALA A 360 30.05 -10.43 12.44
N ARG A 361 29.99 -9.48 13.38
CA ARG A 361 30.85 -9.46 14.58
C ARG A 361 30.60 -10.66 15.50
N ARG A 362 29.34 -10.99 15.79
CA ARG A 362 28.96 -12.15 16.61
C ARG A 362 29.36 -13.46 15.92
N GLU A 363 29.12 -13.59 14.62
CA GLU A 363 29.54 -14.74 13.80
C GLU A 363 31.06 -14.94 13.83
N ALA A 364 31.84 -13.88 13.66
CA ALA A 364 33.31 -13.94 13.71
C ALA A 364 33.84 -14.38 15.10
N LEU A 365 33.21 -13.94 16.18
CA LEU A 365 33.56 -14.37 17.54
C LEU A 365 33.25 -15.86 17.77
N VAL A 366 32.07 -16.33 17.37
CA VAL A 366 31.66 -17.74 17.47
C VAL A 366 32.56 -18.63 16.60
N ARG A 367 32.88 -18.21 15.36
CA ARG A 367 33.82 -18.93 14.48
C ARG A 367 35.23 -19.00 15.07
N ALA A 368 35.71 -17.92 15.70
CA ALA A 368 37.01 -17.91 16.38
C ALA A 368 37.04 -18.82 17.63
N GLU A 369 35.94 -18.93 18.38
CA GLU A 369 35.82 -19.87 19.51
C GLU A 369 35.76 -21.33 19.02
N HIS A 370 34.97 -21.61 17.99
CA HIS A 370 34.90 -22.94 17.37
C HIS A 370 36.26 -23.40 16.84
N ASN A 371 37.00 -22.53 16.14
CA ASN A 371 38.33 -22.85 15.65
C ASN A 371 39.31 -23.18 16.80
N LYS A 372 39.31 -22.40 17.90
CA LYS A 372 40.10 -22.72 19.11
C LYS A 372 39.69 -24.05 19.74
N ARG A 373 38.39 -24.37 19.73
CA ARG A 373 37.87 -25.66 20.22
C ARG A 373 38.32 -26.83 19.33
N LEU A 374 38.30 -26.66 18.01
CA LEU A 374 38.83 -27.64 17.07
C LEU A 374 40.34 -27.82 17.22
N GLU A 375 41.12 -26.75 17.38
CA GLU A 375 42.57 -26.82 17.61
C GLU A 375 42.92 -27.56 18.92
N THR A 376 42.19 -27.28 20.00
CA THR A 376 42.42 -27.97 21.29
C THR A 376 41.99 -29.44 21.25
N LEU A 377 40.92 -29.78 20.52
CA LEU A 377 40.52 -31.17 20.25
C LEU A 377 41.49 -31.90 19.32
N GLY A 378 41.99 -31.21 18.28
CA GLY A 378 42.99 -31.72 17.34
C GLY A 378 44.34 -32.01 18.01
N ARG A 379 44.80 -31.12 18.89
CA ARG A 379 45.98 -31.33 19.73
C ARG A 379 45.80 -32.48 20.73
N LYS A 380 44.58 -32.74 21.21
CA LYS A 380 44.26 -33.94 22.01
C LYS A 380 44.19 -35.22 21.18
N LYS A 381 43.82 -35.15 19.90
CA LYS A 381 43.74 -36.30 18.97
C LYS A 381 45.11 -36.89 18.55
N GLN A 382 46.23 -36.25 18.90
CA GLN A 382 47.58 -36.80 18.63
C GLN A 382 48.03 -37.89 19.63
N GLY A 383 47.20 -38.27 20.62
CA GLY A 383 47.52 -39.33 21.57
C GLY A 383 46.34 -40.22 21.94
N GLY A 384 46.18 -41.34 21.23
CA GLY A 384 45.36 -42.48 21.65
C GLY A 384 43.92 -42.53 21.09
N GLU A 385 43.67 -43.59 20.32
CA GLU A 385 42.37 -44.14 19.86
C GLU A 385 41.34 -43.24 19.14
N SER A 386 40.71 -43.83 18.13
CA SER A 386 39.66 -43.17 17.34
C SER A 386 38.42 -42.89 18.19
N GLY A 387 38.05 -41.60 18.30
CA GLY A 387 36.90 -41.14 19.10
C GLY A 387 35.55 -41.74 18.72
N MET A 388 35.45 -42.43 17.58
CA MET A 388 34.27 -43.19 17.16
C MET A 388 34.02 -44.43 18.03
N THR A 389 35.05 -45.01 18.63
CA THR A 389 34.95 -46.26 19.43
C THR A 389 34.48 -46.02 20.87
N TRP A 390 34.72 -44.81 21.43
CA TRP A 390 34.33 -44.45 22.79
C TRP A 390 32.88 -43.94 22.86
N LEU A 391 32.50 -42.98 22.01
CA LEU A 391 31.21 -42.29 22.13
C LEU A 391 30.01 -43.25 21.89
N GLY A 392 30.16 -44.20 20.96
CA GLY A 392 29.16 -45.25 20.70
C GLY A 392 29.02 -46.27 21.84
N LYS A 393 30.08 -46.52 22.62
CA LYS A 393 30.03 -47.39 23.81
C LYS A 393 29.47 -46.67 25.04
N ALA A 394 29.69 -45.36 25.16
CA ALA A 394 29.24 -44.57 26.31
C ALA A 394 27.74 -44.21 26.26
N LEU A 395 27.15 -44.10 25.08
CA LEU A 395 25.75 -43.67 24.91
C LEU A 395 24.76 -44.78 24.52
N GLY A 396 25.22 -45.99 24.18
CA GLY A 396 24.36 -47.17 23.97
C GLY A 396 23.40 -47.11 22.77
N LEU A 397 23.49 -46.08 21.93
CA LEU A 397 22.59 -45.86 20.80
C LEU A 397 22.97 -46.74 19.60
N LYS A 398 21.99 -47.52 19.11
CA LYS A 398 22.10 -48.26 17.84
C LYS A 398 21.66 -47.38 16.66
N PRO A 399 22.31 -47.47 15.48
CA PRO A 399 22.16 -46.51 14.40
C PRO A 399 20.93 -46.74 13.48
N SER A 400 19.77 -47.18 14.01
CA SER A 400 18.66 -47.70 13.19
C SER A 400 17.35 -46.92 13.20
N ASN A 401 17.16 -45.95 14.11
CA ASN A 401 15.81 -45.43 14.43
C ASN A 401 15.65 -43.89 14.38
N LEU A 402 16.35 -43.17 13.50
CA LEU A 402 16.08 -41.73 13.27
C LEU A 402 16.09 -41.37 11.78
N SER A 403 14.93 -41.55 11.13
CA SER A 403 14.67 -41.09 9.76
C SER A 403 13.37 -40.31 9.77
N LEU A 404 13.41 -39.02 9.42
CA LEU A 404 12.23 -38.26 9.01
C LEU A 404 12.57 -37.01 8.16
N MET A 405 13.27 -37.23 7.05
CA MET A 405 13.13 -36.48 5.78
C MET A 405 14.12 -37.08 4.79
N VAL A 406 13.64 -37.48 3.61
CA VAL A 406 14.50 -38.04 2.55
C VAL A 406 15.18 -36.89 1.80
N PRO A 407 16.52 -36.77 1.83
CA PRO A 407 17.21 -35.81 0.96
C PRO A 407 17.17 -36.30 -0.50
N PRO A 408 17.25 -35.38 -1.49
CA PRO A 408 17.43 -35.76 -2.90
C PRO A 408 18.70 -36.60 -3.10
N PRO A 409 18.78 -37.40 -4.18
CA PRO A 409 19.85 -38.39 -4.35
C PRO A 409 21.22 -37.72 -4.55
N GLY A 410 22.04 -37.72 -3.51
CA GLY A 410 23.43 -37.22 -3.55
C GLY A 410 23.98 -36.61 -2.25
N GLU A 411 23.16 -36.33 -1.24
CA GLU A 411 23.63 -35.74 0.03
C GLU A 411 23.95 -36.80 1.10
N GLU A 412 25.11 -36.65 1.76
CA GLU A 412 25.37 -37.23 3.09
C GLU A 412 24.50 -36.50 4.13
N SER A 413 24.11 -37.17 5.23
CA SER A 413 23.20 -36.57 6.21
C SER A 413 23.81 -35.32 6.88
N GLN A 414 22.95 -34.42 7.39
CA GLN A 414 23.39 -33.21 8.13
C GLN A 414 24.37 -33.54 9.26
N GLN A 415 24.24 -34.72 9.85
CA GLN A 415 25.08 -35.23 10.92
C GLN A 415 26.43 -35.72 10.38
N GLU A 416 26.46 -36.42 9.25
CA GLU A 416 27.71 -36.86 8.59
C GLU A 416 28.54 -35.66 8.11
N ALA A 417 27.95 -34.66 7.47
CA ALA A 417 28.67 -33.45 7.04
C ALA A 417 29.33 -32.71 8.23
N PHE A 418 28.60 -32.56 9.35
CA PHE A 418 29.12 -31.97 10.59
C PHE A 418 30.25 -32.82 11.21
N LEU A 419 30.13 -34.15 11.20
CA LEU A 419 31.10 -35.07 11.80
C LEU A 419 32.36 -35.30 10.94
N LYS A 420 32.27 -35.11 9.62
CA LYS A 420 33.31 -35.44 8.64
C LYS A 420 34.20 -34.25 8.28
N ASP A 421 33.62 -33.06 8.08
CA ASP A 421 34.35 -31.85 7.66
C ASP A 421 34.74 -30.92 8.83
N GLY A 422 34.11 -31.05 10.01
CA GLY A 422 34.36 -30.16 11.16
C GLY A 422 33.85 -28.71 11.01
N LYS A 423 33.16 -28.42 9.90
CA LYS A 423 32.51 -27.13 9.60
C LYS A 423 31.47 -26.75 10.65
N MET A 424 31.19 -25.45 10.77
CA MET A 424 30.06 -24.97 11.58
C MET A 424 28.73 -25.40 10.94
N LEU A 425 27.69 -25.60 11.76
CA LEU A 425 26.34 -25.89 11.27
C LEU A 425 25.84 -24.81 10.29
N GLN A 426 26.15 -23.54 10.59
CA GLN A 426 25.88 -22.39 9.72
C GLN A 426 26.54 -22.54 8.34
N ASP A 427 27.83 -22.91 8.30
CA ASP A 427 28.57 -23.06 7.03
C ASP A 427 27.98 -24.20 6.18
N VAL A 428 27.53 -25.30 6.80
CA VAL A 428 26.86 -26.43 6.11
C VAL A 428 25.50 -26.01 5.53
N VAL A 429 24.69 -25.28 6.30
CA VAL A 429 23.39 -24.74 5.81
C VAL A 429 23.63 -23.77 4.66
N ARG A 430 24.66 -22.92 4.75
CA ARG A 430 25.02 -21.95 3.72
C ARG A 430 25.51 -22.59 2.43
N GLU A 431 26.40 -23.59 2.52
CA GLU A 431 26.85 -24.38 1.36
C GLU A 431 25.65 -25.03 0.65
N ARG A 432 24.70 -25.58 1.42
CA ARG A 432 23.48 -26.20 0.87
C ARG A 432 22.55 -25.16 0.21
N GLY A 433 22.33 -24.03 0.86
CA GLY A 433 21.54 -22.92 0.31
C GLY A 433 22.12 -22.38 -0.98
N MET A 434 23.44 -22.21 -1.04
CA MET A 434 24.12 -21.75 -2.25
C MET A 434 24.06 -22.80 -3.37
N ARG A 435 24.15 -24.10 -3.06
CA ARG A 435 23.94 -25.17 -4.07
C ARG A 435 22.52 -25.14 -4.63
N ASN A 436 21.50 -25.08 -3.78
CA ASN A 436 20.10 -25.00 -4.19
C ASN A 436 19.81 -23.73 -5.02
N TYR A 437 20.37 -22.59 -4.62
CA TYR A 437 20.30 -21.35 -5.38
C TYR A 437 20.93 -21.48 -6.77
N LEU A 438 22.13 -22.07 -6.88
CA LEU A 438 22.79 -22.28 -8.17
C LEU A 438 22.04 -23.26 -9.07
N LEU A 439 21.45 -24.33 -8.51
CA LEU A 439 20.58 -25.25 -9.25
C LEU A 439 19.34 -24.54 -9.78
N MET A 440 18.70 -23.70 -8.94
CA MET A 440 17.55 -22.90 -9.33
C MET A 440 17.90 -21.90 -10.45
N GLU A 441 19.02 -21.17 -10.35
CA GLU A 441 19.51 -20.29 -11.43
C GLU A 441 19.82 -21.05 -12.72
N GLU A 442 20.38 -22.27 -12.63
CA GLU A 442 20.59 -23.14 -13.79
C GLU A 442 19.26 -23.55 -14.45
N GLU A 443 18.24 -23.88 -13.67
CA GLU A 443 16.90 -24.23 -14.17
C GLU A 443 16.21 -23.03 -14.80
N ILE A 444 16.23 -21.86 -14.14
CA ILE A 444 15.73 -20.59 -14.70
C ILE A 444 16.44 -20.26 -16.01
N ARG A 445 17.76 -20.44 -16.10
CA ARG A 445 18.52 -20.16 -17.33
C ARG A 445 18.21 -21.15 -18.48
N LYS A 446 17.81 -22.38 -18.16
CA LYS A 446 17.46 -23.42 -19.16
C LYS A 446 15.99 -23.32 -19.60
N ASN A 447 15.08 -23.05 -18.67
CA ASN A 447 13.62 -23.18 -18.84
C ASN A 447 12.84 -21.87 -18.70
N GLY A 448 13.45 -20.79 -18.21
CA GLY A 448 12.74 -19.56 -17.82
C GLY A 448 11.97 -18.89 -18.96
N GLU A 449 12.49 -18.89 -20.19
CA GLU A 449 11.73 -18.38 -21.35
C GLU A 449 10.49 -19.22 -21.68
N LYS A 450 10.52 -20.52 -21.38
CA LYS A 450 9.38 -21.41 -21.59
C LYS A 450 8.30 -21.12 -20.55
N TRP A 451 8.68 -21.04 -19.27
CA TRP A 451 7.75 -20.69 -18.19
C TRP A 451 7.09 -19.33 -18.40
N LEU A 452 7.84 -18.32 -18.88
CA LEU A 452 7.29 -17.00 -19.20
C LEU A 452 6.27 -17.01 -20.35
N LYS A 453 6.46 -17.89 -21.35
CA LYS A 453 5.49 -18.08 -22.44
C LYS A 453 4.25 -18.81 -21.95
N GLU A 454 4.43 -19.87 -21.17
CA GLU A 454 3.34 -20.64 -20.54
C GLU A 454 2.48 -19.75 -19.61
N ASP A 455 3.11 -18.89 -18.80
CA ASP A 455 2.41 -17.93 -17.92
C ASP A 455 1.64 -16.86 -18.72
N ALA A 456 2.27 -16.30 -19.77
CA ALA A 456 1.60 -15.33 -20.64
C ALA A 456 0.40 -15.95 -21.40
N GLU A 457 0.52 -17.18 -21.88
CA GLU A 457 -0.58 -17.93 -22.53
C GLU A 457 -1.71 -18.26 -21.54
N MET A 458 -1.38 -18.66 -20.30
CA MET A 458 -2.36 -18.86 -19.24
C MET A 458 -3.06 -17.55 -18.86
N GLN A 459 -2.33 -16.45 -18.76
CA GLN A 459 -2.89 -15.14 -18.44
C GLN A 459 -3.80 -14.62 -19.58
N GLU A 460 -3.40 -14.78 -20.85
CA GLU A 460 -4.27 -14.43 -21.98
C GLU A 460 -5.52 -15.31 -22.02
N LYS A 461 -5.39 -16.62 -21.75
CA LYS A 461 -6.54 -17.52 -21.66
C LYS A 461 -7.48 -17.10 -20.53
N ALA A 462 -6.97 -16.79 -19.34
CA ALA A 462 -7.74 -16.31 -18.21
C ALA A 462 -8.43 -14.96 -18.51
N GLN A 463 -7.76 -14.03 -19.20
CA GLN A 463 -8.36 -12.78 -19.67
C GLN A 463 -9.46 -13.01 -20.70
N ARG A 464 -9.27 -13.94 -21.64
CA ARG A 464 -10.30 -14.33 -22.63
C ARG A 464 -11.50 -15.01 -21.96
N GLU A 465 -11.29 -15.84 -20.94
CA GLU A 465 -12.36 -16.46 -20.14
C GLU A 465 -13.10 -15.43 -19.27
N ALA A 466 -12.37 -14.51 -18.63
CA ALA A 466 -12.97 -13.39 -17.90
C ALA A 466 -13.79 -12.47 -18.82
N MET A 467 -13.26 -12.11 -20.00
CA MET A 467 -14.01 -11.33 -21.01
C MET A 467 -15.26 -12.07 -21.50
N LYS A 468 -15.18 -13.39 -21.73
CA LYS A 468 -16.37 -14.20 -22.07
C LYS A 468 -17.39 -14.22 -20.94
N ASN A 469 -16.97 -14.31 -19.68
CA ASN A 469 -17.86 -14.29 -18.53
C ASN A 469 -18.51 -12.91 -18.33
N VAL A 470 -17.76 -11.82 -18.53
CA VAL A 470 -18.28 -10.44 -18.50
C VAL A 470 -19.24 -10.19 -19.67
N GLN A 471 -18.92 -10.65 -20.88
CA GLN A 471 -19.83 -10.60 -22.03
C GLN A 471 -21.09 -11.45 -21.80
N GLY A 472 -20.96 -12.63 -21.18
CA GLY A 472 -22.08 -13.47 -20.77
C GLY A 472 -22.98 -12.78 -19.75
N PHE A 473 -22.39 -12.18 -18.71
CA PHE A 473 -23.11 -11.39 -17.71
C PHE A 473 -23.83 -10.19 -18.35
N PHE A 474 -23.14 -9.42 -19.19
CA PHE A 474 -23.69 -8.25 -19.88
C PHE A 474 -24.82 -8.66 -20.85
N THR A 475 -24.64 -9.72 -21.64
CA THR A 475 -25.68 -10.20 -22.56
C THR A 475 -26.90 -10.80 -21.84
N ASN A 476 -26.74 -11.40 -20.66
CA ASN A 476 -27.89 -11.79 -19.81
C ASN A 476 -28.56 -10.58 -19.14
N TRP A 477 -27.80 -9.56 -18.73
CA TRP A 477 -28.33 -8.34 -18.11
C TRP A 477 -29.12 -7.46 -19.10
N PHE A 478 -28.71 -7.44 -20.38
CA PHE A 478 -29.35 -6.67 -21.45
C PHE A 478 -30.33 -7.49 -22.31
N LYS A 479 -30.60 -8.76 -21.96
CA LYS A 479 -31.70 -9.51 -22.58
C LYS A 479 -33.04 -9.00 -22.05
N PRO A 480 -33.99 -8.57 -22.91
CA PRO A 480 -35.36 -8.32 -22.47
C PRO A 480 -35.97 -9.62 -21.95
N ALA A 481 -36.73 -9.53 -20.86
CA ALA A 481 -37.39 -10.66 -20.22
C ALA A 481 -38.70 -11.02 -20.93
N ASP A 482 -38.61 -11.41 -22.20
CA ASP A 482 -39.74 -11.92 -22.99
C ASP A 482 -39.65 -13.45 -23.18
N GLU A 483 -40.83 -14.08 -23.23
CA GLU A 483 -41.08 -15.53 -23.32
C GLU A 483 -40.65 -16.39 -22.11
N ALA A 484 -41.19 -16.04 -20.93
CA ALA A 484 -41.67 -17.09 -20.04
C ALA A 484 -42.93 -17.74 -20.66
N PRO A 485 -42.97 -19.06 -20.92
CA PRO A 485 -44.16 -19.70 -21.47
C PRO A 485 -45.33 -19.59 -20.48
N ILE A 486 -46.46 -19.08 -20.96
CA ILE A 486 -47.68 -18.88 -20.17
C ILE A 486 -48.14 -20.24 -19.63
N PRO A 487 -48.28 -20.44 -18.30
CA PRO A 487 -48.83 -21.68 -17.77
C PRO A 487 -50.30 -21.81 -18.15
N GLU A 488 -50.66 -22.89 -18.85
CA GLU A 488 -52.04 -23.20 -19.16
C GLU A 488 -52.87 -23.40 -17.87
N LYS A 489 -53.82 -22.49 -17.63
CA LYS A 489 -55.23 -22.85 -17.39
C LYS A 489 -55.57 -24.31 -17.05
N PRO A 490 -55.46 -24.87 -15.81
CA PRO A 490 -56.10 -26.15 -15.54
C PRO A 490 -57.61 -26.06 -15.80
N ALA A 491 -58.13 -26.98 -16.63
CA ALA A 491 -59.55 -27.06 -16.92
C ALA A 491 -60.34 -27.50 -15.66
N PRO A 492 -61.58 -27.03 -15.46
CA PRO A 492 -62.38 -27.43 -14.32
C PRO A 492 -62.85 -28.88 -14.49
N GLU A 493 -62.44 -29.76 -13.57
CA GLU A 493 -63.01 -31.10 -13.45
C GLU A 493 -64.53 -31.02 -13.21
N LYS A 494 -65.30 -31.67 -14.07
CA LYS A 494 -66.72 -31.90 -13.82
C LYS A 494 -66.85 -33.13 -12.93
N SER A 495 -67.49 -32.94 -11.78
CA SER A 495 -67.94 -34.03 -10.91
C SER A 495 -68.97 -34.91 -11.64
N ALA A 496 -68.64 -36.19 -11.84
CA ALA A 496 -69.57 -37.30 -12.07
C ALA A 496 -68.86 -38.62 -11.72
#